data_AF-A0A845ZT71-F1
#
_entry.id   AF-A0A845ZT71-F1
#
_cell.length_a   1.000
_cell.length_b   1.000
_cell.length_c   1.000
_cell.angle_alpha   90.00
_cell.angle_beta   90.00
_cell.angle_gamma   90.00
#
_symmetry.space_group_name_H-M   'P 1'
#
loop_
_entity.id
_entity.type
_entity.pdbx_description
1 polymer ?
#
loop_
_entity_poly.entity_id
_entity_poly.type
_entity_poly.pdbx_seq_one_letter_code
_entity_poly.pdbx_strand_id
1 'polypeptide(L)' 'EADQVKPESSFANDLNADSLDTVELVMALEEAFDIEIPDEAAEKIDTVQKAVDYITEKVGAGAETPA' A
#
# COMPACT_ATOMS: atom_id res chain seq x y z
N GLU A 1 9.36 7.23 14.32
CA GLU A 1 9.74 5.90 14.84
C GLU A 1 8.89 4.84 14.15
N ALA A 2 9.44 3.67 13.84
CA ALA A 2 8.74 2.62 13.09
C ALA A 2 7.47 2.10 13.79
N ASP A 3 7.32 2.35 15.10
CA ASP A 3 6.15 1.97 15.91
C ASP A 3 4.85 2.72 15.55
N GLN A 4 4.91 3.74 14.69
CA GLN A 4 3.73 4.47 14.20
C GLN A 4 3.07 3.81 12.98
N VAL A 5 3.76 2.89 12.31
CA VAL A 5 3.23 2.19 11.14
C VAL A 5 2.40 0.99 11.61
N LYS A 6 1.11 1.23 11.81
CA LYS A 6 0.13 0.19 12.12
C LYS A 6 -0.72 -0.08 10.88
N PRO A 7 -1.35 -1.27 10.77
CA PRO A 7 -2.22 -1.56 9.64
C PRO A 7 -3.37 -0.56 9.49
N GLU A 8 -3.90 -0.09 10.62
CA GLU A 8 -4.94 0.93 10.69
C GLU A 8 -4.45 2.38 10.51
N SER A 9 -3.13 2.62 10.48
CA SER A 9 -2.57 3.96 10.29
C SER A 9 -2.90 4.48 8.88
N SER A 10 -3.42 5.69 8.82
CA SER A 10 -3.61 6.42 7.58
C SER A 10 -2.31 7.08 7.12
N PHE A 11 -1.98 6.95 5.83
CA PHE A 11 -0.80 7.57 5.25
C PHE A 11 -0.81 9.09 5.45
N ALA A 12 -1.92 9.75 5.09
CA ALA A 12 -2.04 11.19 5.24
C ALA A 12 -2.22 11.64 6.69
N ASN A 13 -3.12 10.99 7.46
CA ASN A 13 -3.52 11.52 8.77
C ASN A 13 -2.60 11.10 9.91
N ASP A 14 -2.10 9.87 9.92
CA ASP A 14 -1.32 9.32 11.04
C ASP A 14 0.18 9.33 10.74
N LEU A 15 0.56 9.08 9.49
CA LEU A 15 1.95 9.09 9.05
C LEU A 15 2.39 10.44 8.47
N ASN A 16 1.46 11.40 8.32
CA ASN A 16 1.73 12.73 7.76
C ASN A 16 2.40 12.67 6.37
N ALA A 17 2.12 11.61 5.61
CA ALA A 17 2.58 11.49 4.23
C ALA A 17 1.88 12.54 3.38
N ASP A 18 2.67 13.39 2.74
CA ASP A 18 2.14 14.35 1.79
C ASP A 18 1.78 13.67 0.45
N SER A 19 1.21 14.44 -0.47
CA SER A 19 0.82 13.91 -1.79
C SER A 19 2.02 13.38 -2.59
N LEU A 20 3.22 13.91 -2.38
CA LEU A 20 4.43 13.46 -3.05
C LEU A 20 4.94 12.15 -2.43
N ASP A 21 4.94 12.06 -1.10
CA ASP A 21 5.27 10.85 -0.34
C ASP A 21 4.37 9.68 -0.75
N THR A 22 3.07 9.93 -0.97
CA THR A 22 2.14 8.88 -1.43
C THR A 22 2.46 8.40 -2.85
N VAL A 23 2.90 9.31 -3.74
CA VAL A 23 3.30 8.94 -5.11
C VAL A 23 4.58 8.11 -5.09
N GLU A 24 5.58 8.53 -4.32
CA GLU A 24 6.83 7.76 -4.16
C GLU A 24 6.58 6.38 -3.54
N LEU A 25 5.70 6.29 -2.55
CA LEU A 25 5.30 5.01 -1.96
C LEU A 25 4.66 4.09 -3.00
N VAL A 26 3.70 4.58 -3.77
CA VAL A 26 3.03 3.77 -4.80
C VAL A 26 4.03 3.28 -5.84
N MET A 27 4.89 4.17 -6.35
CA MET A 27 5.93 3.80 -7.31
C MET A 27 6.90 2.74 -6.75
N ALA A 28 7.28 2.87 -5.47
CA ALA A 28 8.14 1.89 -4.82
C ALA A 28 7.46 0.52 -4.65
N LEU A 29 6.15 0.49 -4.39
CA LEU A 29 5.36 -0.74 -4.30
C LEU A 29 5.20 -1.40 -5.67
N GLU A 30 4.96 -0.60 -6.72
CA GLU A 30 4.91 -1.07 -8.10
C GLU A 30 6.22 -1.75 -8.52
N GLU A 31 7.36 -1.09 -8.29
CA GLU A 31 8.68 -1.63 -8.62
C GLU A 31 9.05 -2.84 -7.75
N ALA A 32 8.75 -2.82 -6.46
CA ALA A 32 9.12 -3.90 -5.54
C ALA A 32 8.36 -5.21 -5.80
N PHE A 33 7.11 -5.12 -6.24
CA PHE A 33 6.24 -6.28 -6.46
C PHE A 33 5.95 -6.56 -7.95
N ASP A 34 6.50 -5.75 -8.86
CA ASP A 34 6.27 -5.81 -10.31
C ASP A 34 4.76 -5.74 -10.64
N ILE A 35 4.06 -4.81 -9.99
CA ILE A 35 2.61 -4.58 -10.14
C ILE A 35 2.33 -3.18 -10.70
N GLU A 36 1.11 -2.98 -11.19
CA GLU A 36 0.60 -1.67 -11.63
C GLU A 36 -0.57 -1.26 -10.73
N ILE A 37 -0.45 -0.10 -10.08
CA ILE A 37 -1.46 0.47 -9.19
C ILE A 37 -2.04 1.71 -9.89
N PRO A 38 -3.26 1.63 -10.46
CA PRO A 38 -3.86 2.79 -11.10
C PRO A 38 -4.15 3.89 -10.06
N ASP A 39 -4.10 5.15 -10.48
CA ASP A 39 -4.34 6.31 -9.62
C ASP A 39 -5.66 6.18 -8.82
N GLU A 40 -6.74 5.70 -9.45
CA GLU A 40 -8.03 5.49 -8.77
C GLU A 40 -7.98 4.45 -7.64
N ALA A 41 -7.05 3.49 -7.71
CA ALA A 41 -6.82 2.52 -6.64
C ALA A 41 -5.91 3.12 -5.57
N ALA A 42 -4.85 3.83 -5.97
CA ALA A 42 -3.97 4.55 -5.06
C ALA A 42 -4.74 5.56 -4.20
N GLU A 43 -5.69 6.31 -4.77
CA GLU A 43 -6.58 7.23 -4.04
C GLU A 43 -7.45 6.53 -2.99
N LYS A 44 -7.75 5.22 -3.17
CA LYS A 44 -8.54 4.42 -2.22
C LYS A 44 -7.68 3.75 -1.15
N ILE A 45 -6.37 3.68 -1.37
CA ILE A 45 -5.37 3.14 -0.43
C ILE A 45 -4.97 4.26 0.54
N ASP A 46 -5.83 4.50 1.52
CA ASP A 46 -5.64 5.54 2.55
C ASP A 46 -4.86 5.05 3.78
N THR A 47 -4.74 3.73 3.94
CA THR A 47 -4.22 3.04 5.14
C THR A 47 -3.26 1.93 4.76
N VAL A 48 -2.35 1.61 5.69
CA VAL A 48 -1.32 0.58 5.49
C VAL A 48 -1.95 -0.78 5.18
N GLN A 49 -3.00 -1.17 5.88
CA GLN A 49 -3.68 -2.45 5.65
C GLN A 49 -4.26 -2.52 4.24
N LYS A 50 -4.88 -1.45 3.73
CA LYS A 50 -5.42 -1.45 2.36
C LYS A 50 -4.33 -1.58 1.30
N ALA A 51 -3.16 -0.97 1.52
CA ALA A 51 -2.02 -1.14 0.62
C ALA A 51 -1.57 -2.61 0.60
N VAL A 52 -1.41 -3.20 1.78
CA VAL A 52 -1.03 -4.62 1.94
C VAL A 52 -2.07 -5.55 1.31
N ASP A 53 -3.37 -5.31 1.54
CA ASP A 53 -4.45 -6.10 0.98
C ASP A 53 -4.45 -6.01 -0.56
N TYR A 54 -4.29 -4.81 -1.10
CA TYR A 54 -4.24 -4.60 -2.55
C TYR A 54 -3.06 -5.34 -3.18
N ILE A 55 -1.87 -5.19 -2.61
CA ILE A 55 -0.67 -5.90 -3.08
C ILE A 55 -0.87 -7.41 -2.94
N THR A 56 -1.43 -7.87 -1.83
CA THR A 56 -1.70 -9.29 -1.60
C THR A 56 -2.73 -9.84 -2.60
N GLU A 57 -3.73 -9.06 -3.00
CA GLU A 57 -4.67 -9.47 -4.05
C GLU A 57 -3.97 -9.57 -5.41
N LYS A 58 -3.10 -8.60 -5.74
CA LYS A 58 -2.38 -8.55 -7.02
C LYS A 58 -1.27 -9.60 -7.14
N VAL A 59 -0.48 -9.78 -6.09
CA VAL A 59 0.66 -10.71 -6.03
C VAL A 59 0.19 -12.11 -5.60
N GLY A 60 -0.73 -12.18 -4.65
CA GLY A 60 -1.26 -13.42 -4.08
C GLY A 60 -2.29 -14.15 -4.95
N ALA A 61 -2.74 -13.56 -6.06
CA ALA A 61 -3.36 -14.34 -7.14
C ALA A 61 -2.41 -15.43 -7.72
N GLY A 62 -1.12 -15.46 -7.31
CA GLY A 62 -0.15 -16.52 -7.57
C GLY A 62 0.33 -17.34 -6.37
N ALA A 63 -0.16 -17.13 -5.15
CA ALA A 63 0.30 -17.89 -3.97
C ALA A 63 -0.89 -18.47 -3.19
N GLU A 64 -1.03 -19.78 -3.29
CA GLU A 64 -1.94 -20.62 -2.51
C GLU A 64 -2.04 -20.14 -1.06
N THR A 65 -3.25 -19.78 -0.62
CA THR A 65 -3.61 -19.80 0.80
C THR A 65 -3.50 -21.24 1.31
N PRO A 66 -2.56 -21.58 2.21
CA PRO A 66 -2.72 -22.80 2.99
C PRO A 66 -3.64 -22.46 4.18
N ALA A 67 -4.61 -23.36 4.39
CA ALA A 67 -5.64 -23.35 5.43
C ALA A 67 -5.13 -23.08 6.86
#